data_AF-A0A6C0GQ87-F1
#
_entry.id   AF-A0A6C0GQ87-F1
#
_cell.length_a   1.000
_cell.length_b   1.000
_cell.length_c   1.000
_cell.angle_alpha   90.00
_cell.angle_beta   90.00
_cell.angle_gamma   90.00
#
_symmetry.space_group_name_H-M   'P 1'
#
loop_
_entity.id
_entity.type
_entity.pdbx_description
1 polymer ?
#
loop_
_entity_poly.entity_id
_entity_poly.type
_entity_poly.pdbx_seq_one_letter_code
_entity_poly.pdbx_strand_id
1 'polypeptide(L)'
;MTIPEVKTKKQAIKVKCPECGDTHSYHPTYTEYIGYIRYNTATDPFLGLELWYQAQFKDELFWAYNNEHLHYLEQYVVAKLRERNNPRYMTMVEKLPAFIKSAKNREGLLKLINKLKNKSLLKHTI
;
A
#
# COMPACT_ATOMS: atom_id res chain seq x y z
N MET A 1 21.25 3.51 -7.68
CA MET A 1 22.05 2.27 -7.65
C MET A 1 21.10 1.10 -7.84
N THR A 2 21.21 0.37 -8.94
CA THR A 2 20.31 -0.75 -9.27
C THR A 2 21.12 -2.03 -9.17
N ILE A 3 20.73 -2.96 -8.31
CA ILE A 3 21.40 -4.26 -8.17
C ILE A 3 20.68 -5.25 -9.11
N PRO A 4 21.31 -5.67 -10.23
CA PRO A 4 20.68 -6.61 -11.15
C PRO A 4 20.58 -8.01 -10.51
N GLU A 5 19.48 -8.71 -10.79
CA GLU A 5 19.24 -10.12 -10.38
C GLU A 5 19.24 -10.34 -8.86
N VAL A 6 18.48 -9.54 -8.13
CA VAL A 6 18.32 -9.59 -6.66
C VAL A 6 17.81 -10.92 -6.09
N LYS A 7 17.38 -11.87 -6.93
CA LYS A 7 16.91 -13.19 -6.48
C LYS A 7 18.05 -14.17 -6.16
N THR A 8 19.25 -13.93 -6.70
CA THR A 8 20.39 -14.84 -6.55
C THR A 8 21.42 -14.23 -5.62
N LYS A 9 21.87 -14.98 -4.60
CA LYS A 9 22.95 -14.56 -3.71
C LYS A 9 24.27 -14.51 -4.51
N LYS A 10 24.91 -13.34 -4.55
CA LYS A 10 26.19 -13.08 -5.21
C LYS A 10 27.29 -12.87 -4.18
N GLN A 11 28.46 -13.47 -4.39
CA GLN A 11 29.62 -13.29 -3.51
C GLN A 11 30.20 -11.87 -3.59
N ALA A 12 30.09 -11.21 -4.74
CA ALA A 12 30.52 -9.83 -4.93
C ALA A 12 29.58 -9.08 -5.88
N ILE A 13 29.38 -7.78 -5.63
CA ILE A 13 28.64 -6.86 -6.49
C ILE A 13 29.55 -5.69 -6.89
N LYS A 14 29.52 -5.33 -8.17
CA LYS A 14 30.21 -4.12 -8.67
C LYS A 14 29.27 -2.94 -8.58
N VAL A 15 29.73 -1.86 -7.97
CA VAL A 15 28.95 -0.65 -7.72
C VAL A 15 29.72 0.53 -8.30
N LYS A 16 29.08 1.27 -9.21
CA LYS A 16 29.62 2.49 -9.78
C LYS A 16 29.24 3.67 -8.90
N CYS A 17 30.24 4.45 -8.45
CA CYS A 17 30.03 5.69 -7.74
C CYS A 17 29.37 6.72 -8.68
N PRO A 18 28.24 7.35 -8.29
CA PRO A 18 27.59 8.34 -9.12
C PRO A 18 28.37 9.67 -9.21
N GLU A 19 29.23 9.97 -8.22
CA GLU A 19 29.99 11.23 -8.14
C GLU A 19 31.32 11.16 -8.90
N CYS A 20 32.18 10.17 -8.61
CA CYS A 20 33.50 10.07 -9.23
C CYS A 20 33.56 9.09 -10.42
N GLY A 21 32.53 8.26 -10.62
CA GLY A 21 32.48 7.29 -11.71
C GLY A 21 33.28 5.99 -11.49
N ASP A 22 34.06 5.90 -10.42
CA ASP A 22 34.83 4.69 -10.08
C ASP A 22 33.92 3.50 -9.78
N THR A 23 34.38 2.31 -10.16
CA THR A 23 33.66 1.06 -9.90
C THR A 23 34.36 0.25 -8.83
N HIS A 24 33.68 0.07 -7.70
CA HIS A 24 34.18 -0.72 -6.57
C HIS A 24 33.47 -2.06 -6.47
N SER A 25 34.19 -3.07 -5.99
CA SER A 25 33.65 -4.40 -5.70
C SER A 25 33.33 -4.53 -4.22
N TYR A 26 32.11 -4.90 -3.88
CA TYR A 26 31.64 -5.10 -2.51
C TYR A 26 31.20 -6.54 -2.30
N HIS A 27 31.45 -7.08 -1.10
CA HIS A 27 30.95 -8.39 -0.69
C HIS A 27 29.65 -8.20 0.12
N PRO A 28 28.47 -8.51 -0.45
CA PRO A 28 27.21 -8.32 0.24
C PRO A 28 26.98 -9.40 1.31
N THR A 29 26.45 -8.98 2.45
CA THR A 29 25.97 -9.88 3.50
C THR A 29 24.50 -10.21 3.26
N TYR A 30 24.14 -11.50 3.25
CA TYR A 30 22.76 -11.94 3.13
C TYR A 30 22.25 -12.45 4.48
N THR A 31 21.26 -11.76 5.04
CA THR A 31 20.53 -12.22 6.22
C THR A 31 19.17 -12.75 5.78
N GLU A 32 18.80 -13.92 6.27
CA GLU A 32 17.44 -14.43 6.07
C GLU A 32 16.47 -13.60 6.93
N TYR A 33 15.43 -13.07 6.28
CA TYR A 33 14.37 -12.35 6.95
C TYR A 33 13.06 -13.11 6.74
N ILE A 34 12.57 -13.73 7.81
CA ILE A 34 11.24 -14.32 7.84
C ILE A 34 10.29 -13.23 8.32
N GLY A 35 9.69 -12.52 7.36
CA GLY A 35 8.66 -11.53 7.65
C GLY A 35 7.38 -12.22 8.08
N TYR A 36 6.90 -11.92 9.29
CA TYR A 36 5.54 -12.28 9.70
C TYR A 36 4.56 -11.33 9.01
N ILE A 37 4.09 -11.72 7.83
CA ILE A 37 3.08 -10.91 7.13
C ILE A 37 1.76 -11.04 7.89
N ARG A 38 1.39 -9.97 8.60
CA ARG A 38 0.03 -9.82 9.11
C ARG A 38 -0.84 -9.30 7.98
N TYR A 39 -1.68 -10.17 7.46
CA TYR A 39 -2.65 -9.79 6.44
C TYR A 39 -3.86 -9.11 7.09
N ASN A 40 -4.45 -8.15 6.38
CA ASN A 40 -5.71 -7.52 6.74
C ASN A 40 -5.69 -6.68 8.03
N THR A 41 -4.51 -6.26 8.49
CA THR A 41 -4.34 -5.28 9.56
C THR A 41 -4.11 -3.89 8.95
N ALA A 42 -4.45 -2.83 9.68
CA ALA A 42 -4.10 -1.45 9.31
C ALA A 42 -2.62 -1.13 9.58
N THR A 43 -1.74 -2.10 9.31
CA THR A 43 -0.29 -1.99 9.51
C THR A 43 0.46 -2.45 8.27
N ASP A 44 1.64 -1.90 8.07
CA ASP A 44 2.56 -2.35 7.04
C ASP A 44 3.00 -3.81 7.30
N PRO A 45 2.95 -4.70 6.29
CA PRO A 45 3.25 -6.12 6.47
C PRO A 45 4.74 -6.43 6.71
N PHE A 46 5.64 -5.50 6.43
CA PHE A 46 7.10 -5.71 6.56
C PHE A 46 7.65 -5.05 7.83
N LEU A 47 7.22 -3.83 8.11
CA LEU A 47 7.68 -3.02 9.23
C LEU A 47 6.79 -3.16 10.46
N GLY A 48 5.54 -3.62 10.30
CA GLY A 48 4.56 -3.68 11.38
C GLY A 48 4.08 -2.30 11.85
N LEU A 49 4.38 -1.23 11.09
CA LEU A 49 4.03 0.14 11.44
C LEU A 49 2.60 0.47 11.05
N GLU A 50 1.97 1.36 11.79
CA GLU A 50 0.63 1.85 11.47
C GLU A 50 0.58 2.57 10.12
N LEU A 51 -0.48 2.30 9.34
CA LEU A 51 -0.67 2.96 8.05
C LEU A 51 -1.03 4.44 8.23
N TRP A 52 -0.51 5.28 7.33
CA TRP A 52 -0.78 6.72 7.38
C TRP A 52 -2.26 7.06 7.12
N TYR A 53 -2.83 6.38 6.12
CA TYR A 53 -4.24 6.50 5.75
C TYR A 53 -5.06 5.46 6.50
N GLN A 54 -5.34 5.73 7.78
CA GLN A 54 -6.29 4.97 8.56
C GLN A 54 -7.21 5.90 9.34
N ALA A 55 -8.47 5.51 9.48
CA ALA A 55 -9.43 6.22 10.29
C ALA A 55 -10.58 5.29 10.73
N GLN A 56 -11.06 5.49 11.96
CA GLN A 56 -12.19 4.75 12.47
C GLN A 56 -13.48 5.17 11.75
N PHE A 57 -14.28 4.19 11.38
CA PHE A 57 -15.59 4.35 10.75
C PHE A 57 -16.60 3.46 11.47
N LYS A 58 -17.32 4.05 12.44
CA LYS A 58 -18.19 3.30 13.38
C LYS A 58 -17.35 2.26 14.14
N ASP A 59 -17.75 0.99 14.10
CA ASP A 59 -17.08 -0.13 14.76
C ASP A 59 -15.99 -0.76 13.89
N GLU A 60 -15.73 -0.19 12.70
CA GLU A 60 -14.80 -0.71 11.71
C GLU A 60 -13.64 0.26 11.49
N LEU A 61 -12.50 -0.26 11.03
CA LEU A 61 -11.32 0.53 10.68
C LEU A 61 -11.17 0.61 9.17
N PHE A 62 -11.22 1.83 8.62
CA PHE A 62 -10.91 2.08 7.23
C PHE A 62 -9.43 2.39 7.08
N TRP A 63 -8.76 1.77 6.11
CA TRP A 63 -7.36 2.04 5.83
C TRP A 63 -7.01 1.89 4.33
N ALA A 64 -5.91 2.54 3.92
CA ALA A 64 -5.33 2.45 2.59
C ALA A 64 -3.78 2.51 2.67
N TYR A 65 -3.11 1.95 1.66
CA TYR A 65 -1.64 1.88 1.62
C TYR A 65 -1.02 3.19 1.12
N ASN A 66 -1.61 3.77 0.09
CA ASN A 66 -1.11 4.96 -0.58
C ASN A 66 -2.27 5.75 -1.20
N ASN A 67 -1.96 6.87 -1.85
CA ASN A 67 -2.94 7.73 -2.50
C ASN A 67 -3.70 7.02 -3.63
N GLU A 68 -3.03 6.17 -4.40
CA GLU A 68 -3.66 5.40 -5.48
C GLU A 68 -4.71 4.42 -4.95
N HIS A 69 -4.37 3.70 -3.87
CA HIS A 69 -5.30 2.80 -3.19
C HIS A 69 -6.49 3.60 -2.61
N LEU A 70 -6.23 4.74 -1.98
CA LEU A 70 -7.30 5.60 -1.46
C LEU A 70 -8.23 6.12 -2.57
N HIS A 71 -7.67 6.50 -3.72
CA HIS A 71 -8.44 6.92 -4.89
C HIS A 71 -9.23 5.76 -5.50
N TYR A 72 -8.66 4.56 -5.57
CA TYR A 72 -9.37 3.37 -6.02
C TYR A 72 -10.60 3.06 -5.15
N LEU A 73 -10.45 3.14 -3.82
CA LEU A 73 -11.55 2.97 -2.87
C LEU A 73 -12.62 4.06 -3.04
N GLU A 74 -12.22 5.31 -3.29
CA GLU A 74 -13.15 6.40 -3.59
C GLU A 74 -13.97 6.12 -4.85
N GLN A 75 -13.32 5.76 -5.96
CA GLN A 75 -14.00 5.42 -7.21
C GLN A 75 -14.98 4.27 -7.01
N TYR A 76 -14.57 3.26 -6.23
CA TYR A 76 -15.45 2.15 -5.87
C TYR A 76 -16.68 2.58 -5.06
N VAL A 77 -16.51 3.46 -4.07
CA VAL A 77 -17.62 3.95 -3.23
C VAL A 77 -18.56 4.86 -4.02
N VAL A 78 -18.05 5.62 -5.00
CA VAL A 78 -18.84 6.48 -5.90
C VAL A 78 -19.60 5.68 -6.96
N ALA A 79 -19.08 4.53 -7.41
CA ALA A 79 -19.74 3.71 -8.43
C ALA A 79 -21.16 3.28 -7.98
N LYS A 80 -22.18 3.65 -8.78
CA LYS A 80 -23.58 3.22 -8.56
C LYS A 80 -23.82 1.78 -9.00
N LEU A 81 -23.22 1.38 -10.11
CA LEU A 81 -23.20 0.01 -10.62
C LEU A 81 -21.81 -0.57 -10.35
N ARG A 82 -21.76 -1.77 -9.78
CA ARG A 82 -20.51 -2.47 -9.45
C ARG A 82 -20.45 -3.69 -10.34
N GLU A 83 -19.73 -3.56 -11.44
CA GLU A 83 -19.60 -4.64 -12.42
C GLU A 83 -18.63 -5.69 -11.91
N ARG A 84 -19.04 -6.95 -12.02
CA ARG A 84 -18.19 -8.10 -11.73
C ARG A 84 -17.38 -8.40 -12.98
N ASN A 85 -16.16 -7.87 -13.06
CA ASN A 85 -15.33 -8.00 -14.25
C ASN A 85 -14.85 -9.44 -14.52
N ASN A 86 -14.85 -10.34 -13.53
CA ASN A 86 -14.46 -11.73 -13.76
C ASN A 86 -15.14 -12.71 -12.78
N PRO A 87 -15.98 -13.65 -13.25
CA PRO A 87 -16.63 -14.62 -12.37
C PRO A 87 -15.69 -15.72 -11.85
N ARG A 88 -14.50 -15.91 -12.44
CA ARG A 88 -13.54 -16.98 -12.09
C ARG A 88 -12.60 -16.61 -10.94
N TYR A 89 -12.34 -15.32 -10.71
CA TYR A 89 -11.41 -14.87 -9.69
C TYR A 89 -12.05 -13.81 -8.81
N MET A 90 -11.85 -13.95 -7.49
CA MET A 90 -12.21 -12.90 -6.53
C MET A 90 -11.33 -11.68 -6.78
N THR A 91 -11.87 -10.67 -7.45
CA THR A 91 -11.27 -9.34 -7.56
C THR A 91 -11.09 -8.73 -6.18
N MET A 92 -10.13 -7.80 -6.04
CA MET A 92 -9.90 -7.06 -4.79
C MET A 92 -11.20 -6.49 -4.21
N VAL A 93 -12.09 -6.02 -5.09
CA VAL A 93 -13.41 -5.48 -4.77
C VAL A 93 -14.32 -6.47 -4.03
N GLU A 94 -14.32 -7.74 -4.42
CA GLU A 94 -15.15 -8.77 -3.80
C GLU A 94 -14.70 -9.06 -2.36
N LYS A 95 -13.39 -8.98 -2.11
CA LYS A 95 -12.77 -9.16 -0.80
C LYS A 95 -12.89 -7.94 0.13
N LEU A 96 -13.41 -6.81 -0.37
CA LEU A 96 -13.58 -5.64 0.49
C LEU A 96 -14.55 -5.93 1.64
N PRO A 97 -14.26 -5.38 2.84
CA PRO A 97 -15.16 -5.45 3.98
C PRO A 97 -16.59 -5.01 3.65
N ALA A 98 -17.58 -5.66 4.25
CA ALA A 98 -18.99 -5.39 4.00
C ALA A 98 -19.36 -3.91 4.25
N PHE A 99 -18.72 -3.25 5.23
CA PHE A 99 -18.99 -1.86 5.55
C PHE A 99 -18.63 -0.90 4.41
N ILE A 100 -17.57 -1.18 3.63
CA ILE A 100 -17.18 -0.40 2.45
C ILE A 100 -18.17 -0.63 1.31
N LYS A 101 -18.71 -1.85 1.19
CA LYS A 101 -19.69 -2.22 0.17
C LYS A 101 -21.10 -1.70 0.49
N SER A 102 -21.42 -1.40 1.74
CA SER A 102 -22.77 -0.96 2.12
C SER A 102 -23.11 0.42 1.53
N ALA A 103 -24.20 0.49 0.76
CA ALA A 103 -24.69 1.75 0.20
C ALA A 103 -25.05 2.79 1.28
N LYS A 104 -25.50 2.33 2.46
CA LYS A 104 -25.83 3.20 3.61
C LYS A 104 -24.63 3.95 4.16
N ASN A 105 -23.42 3.42 3.94
CA ASN A 105 -22.18 4.03 4.45
C ASN A 105 -21.52 4.97 3.43
N ARG A 106 -22.06 5.08 2.21
CA ARG A 106 -21.43 5.79 1.09
C ARG A 106 -21.05 7.23 1.42
N GLU A 107 -21.99 8.04 1.90
CA GLU A 107 -21.73 9.44 2.22
C GLU A 107 -20.69 9.59 3.34
N GLY A 108 -20.78 8.74 4.38
CA GLY A 108 -19.84 8.74 5.48
C GLY A 108 -18.42 8.36 5.04
N LEU A 109 -18.30 7.34 4.19
CA LEU A 109 -17.02 6.90 3.64
C LEU A 109 -16.40 7.96 2.74
N LEU A 110 -17.18 8.64 1.91
CA LEU A 110 -16.66 9.73 1.07
C LEU A 110 -16.15 10.90 1.90
N LYS A 111 -16.85 11.27 2.98
CA LYS A 111 -16.37 12.29 3.94
C LYS A 111 -15.05 11.86 4.60
N LEU A 112 -14.97 10.59 5.02
CA LEU A 112 -13.77 10.02 5.64
C LEU A 112 -12.58 10.04 4.67
N ILE A 113 -12.79 9.60 3.44
CA ILE A 113 -11.78 9.58 2.37
C ILE A 113 -11.29 11.01 2.09
N ASN A 114 -12.19 11.98 1.99
CA ASN A 114 -11.82 13.38 1.77
C ASN A 114 -10.95 13.91 2.92
N LYS A 115 -11.31 13.60 4.18
CA LYS A 115 -10.48 13.93 5.35
C LYS A 115 -9.08 13.31 5.26
N LEU A 116 -8.98 12.05 4.86
CA LEU A 116 -7.70 11.35 4.70
C LEU A 116 -6.84 11.95 3.58
N LYS A 117 -7.44 12.37 2.47
CA LYS A 117 -6.74 13.10 1.39
C LYS A 117 -6.18 14.43 1.89
N ASN A 118 -6.97 15.21 2.63
CA ASN A 118 -6.53 16.50 3.17
C ASN A 118 -5.40 16.33 4.19
N LYS A 119 -5.38 15.22 4.95
CA LYS A 119 -4.26 14.85 5.83
C LYS A 119 -2.94 14.70 5.05
N SER A 120 -2.97 14.25 3.79
CA SER A 120 -1.78 14.19 2.93
C SER A 120 -1.30 15.57 2.49
N LEU A 121 -2.23 16.49 2.22
CA LEU A 121 -1.91 17.81 1.66
C LEU A 121 -1.22 18.72 2.68
N LEU A 122 -1.50 18.55 3.98
CA LEU A 122 -0.91 19.36 5.05
C LEU A 122 0.60 19.13 5.26
N LYS A 123 1.21 18.14 4.60
CA LYS A 123 2.63 17.80 4.76
C LYS A 123 3.52 18.14 3.57
N HIS A 124 2.96 18.48 2.41
CA HIS A 124 3.76 18.97 1.28
C HIS A 124 4.17 20.46 1.44
N THR A 125 3.77 21.10 2.53
CA THR A 125 3.96 22.53 2.78
C THR A 125 4.98 22.80 3.90
N ILE A 126 5.81 21.83 4.28
CA ILE A 126 6.87 21.99 5.30
C ILE A 126 8.20 21.50 4.74
#